data_AF-A0A0B0PR52-F1
#
_entry.id   AF-A0A0B0PR52-F1
#
_cell.length_a   1.000
_cell.length_b   1.000
_cell.length_c   1.000
_cell.angle_alpha   90.00
_cell.angle_beta   90.00
_cell.angle_gamma   90.00
#
_symmetry.space_group_name_H-M   'P 1'
#
loop_
_entity.id
_entity.type
_entity.pdbx_description
1 polymer ?
#
loop_
_entity_poly.entity_id
_entity_poly.type
_entity_poly.pdbx_seq_one_letter_code
_entity_poly.pdbx_strand_id
1 'polypeptide(L)'
;MSAIVSGKRSFFEELSSTPPASKRIRCSSRFTSSFSPSSSPPSPPSFLIDQLISIFPHMDKQVLERALEECGDDLDSAIRSLNELCLGSADRNAAAADKTGITANGDVPTKEQTSPEAFSMDGSDWVELFVREMLNASNIDDARARASRAVEVFEKSIHARAGAEVAQNVHQENMMLKEQLETLIQENTILKRAVAVQHERQKEYENQSQELQHLKQVISQYQEQLRTLEINNYALTMHLKQAQQSSNIPGRFNPDVF
;
A
#
# COMPACT_ATOMS: atom_id res chain seq x y z
N MET A 1 34.69 14.77 -36.25
CA MET A 1 35.09 13.40 -36.60
C MET A 1 34.01 12.47 -36.09
N SER A 2 33.20 11.92 -36.99
CA SER A 2 32.06 11.05 -36.67
C SER A 2 32.27 9.72 -37.37
N ALA A 3 32.19 8.62 -36.64
CA ALA A 3 32.19 7.27 -37.21
C ALA A 3 30.83 6.62 -36.91
N ILE A 4 30.09 6.39 -37.99
CA ILE A 4 28.87 5.59 -38.07
C ILE A 4 29.32 4.20 -38.52
N VAL A 5 28.92 3.13 -37.83
CA VAL A 5 29.11 1.75 -38.30
C VAL A 5 27.76 1.17 -38.69
N SER A 6 27.67 0.76 -39.95
CA SER A 6 26.56 0.07 -40.61
C SER A 6 26.92 -1.41 -40.84
N GLY A 7 25.91 -2.28 -40.98
CA GLY A 7 25.98 -3.51 -41.79
C GLY A 7 25.69 -4.81 -41.03
N LYS A 8 24.49 -5.41 -41.16
CA LYS A 8 24.00 -6.33 -42.22
C LYS A 8 24.30 -7.82 -41.94
N ARG A 9 23.24 -8.61 -41.71
CA ARG A 9 22.98 -9.85 -42.48
C ARG A 9 21.47 -9.99 -42.72
N SER A 10 21.14 -10.09 -44.00
CA SER A 10 19.87 -10.49 -44.59
C SER A 10 20.01 -11.95 -45.00
N PHE A 11 18.98 -12.77 -44.77
CA PHE A 11 18.64 -13.88 -45.67
C PHE A 11 17.12 -13.97 -45.78
N PHE A 12 16.70 -13.94 -47.04
CA PHE A 12 15.38 -14.00 -47.62
C PHE A 12 15.25 -15.39 -48.24
N GLU A 13 14.15 -16.09 -48.04
CA GLU A 13 13.50 -16.84 -49.13
C GLU A 13 12.04 -17.13 -48.73
N GLU A 14 11.17 -16.79 -49.66
CA GLU A 14 9.73 -16.69 -49.63
C GLU A 14 9.19 -17.83 -50.49
N LEU A 15 8.36 -18.72 -49.94
CA LEU A 15 7.44 -19.53 -50.72
C LEU A 15 6.05 -19.52 -50.06
N SER A 16 5.11 -19.11 -50.88
CA SER A 16 3.70 -18.83 -50.66
C SER A 16 2.85 -20.09 -50.76
N SER A 17 1.86 -20.24 -49.86
CA SER A 17 0.47 -20.62 -50.20
C SER A 17 -0.41 -20.86 -48.95
N THR A 18 -1.32 -19.90 -48.72
CA THR A 18 -2.73 -19.97 -48.22
C THR A 18 -3.20 -20.92 -47.10
N PRO A 19 -4.07 -20.45 -46.16
CA PRO A 19 -4.60 -21.22 -45.04
C PRO A 19 -6.03 -21.77 -45.29
N PRO A 20 -6.52 -22.76 -44.52
CA PRO A 20 -7.96 -22.98 -44.41
C PRO A 20 -8.55 -22.29 -43.18
N ALA A 21 -9.64 -21.58 -43.45
CA ALA A 21 -10.45 -20.83 -42.53
C ALA A 21 -11.48 -21.69 -41.77
N SER A 22 -12.05 -21.05 -40.75
CA SER A 22 -13.42 -21.19 -40.23
C SER A 22 -13.75 -22.32 -39.25
N LYS A 23 -14.19 -21.91 -38.05
CA LYS A 23 -15.62 -21.87 -37.71
C LYS A 23 -15.93 -20.91 -36.55
N ARG A 24 -17.11 -20.29 -36.68
CA ARG A 24 -17.67 -19.13 -36.00
C ARG A 24 -18.51 -19.51 -34.75
N ILE A 25 -18.57 -18.57 -33.81
CA ILE A 25 -19.73 -18.13 -32.98
C ILE A 25 -20.27 -19.12 -31.93
N ARG A 26 -20.32 -18.70 -30.65
CA ARG A 26 -21.56 -18.20 -30.00
C ARG A 26 -21.32 -17.58 -28.61
N CYS A 27 -21.62 -16.29 -28.48
CA CYS A 27 -22.10 -15.73 -27.22
C CYS A 27 -23.55 -16.19 -27.00
N SER A 28 -23.88 -16.73 -25.83
CA SER A 28 -25.26 -16.83 -25.35
C SER A 28 -25.27 -16.83 -23.83
N SER A 29 -25.85 -15.76 -23.29
CA SER A 29 -26.47 -15.74 -21.96
C SER A 29 -27.67 -16.70 -21.95
N ARG A 30 -27.87 -17.41 -20.84
CA ARG A 30 -29.19 -17.67 -20.25
C ARG A 30 -29.04 -18.25 -18.85
N PHE A 31 -29.65 -17.55 -17.90
CA PHE A 31 -30.08 -18.06 -16.61
C PHE A 31 -30.99 -19.28 -16.80
N THR A 32 -30.68 -20.37 -16.10
CA THR A 32 -31.67 -21.27 -15.50
C THR A 32 -31.10 -21.87 -14.23
N SER A 33 -31.64 -21.38 -13.11
CA SER A 33 -31.93 -22.11 -11.88
C SER A 33 -31.86 -23.64 -12.02
N SER A 34 -30.98 -24.27 -11.22
CA SER A 34 -31.26 -25.60 -10.67
C SER A 34 -31.11 -25.51 -9.15
N PHE A 35 -32.25 -25.35 -8.48
CA PHE A 35 -32.38 -25.65 -7.06
C PHE A 35 -32.03 -27.13 -6.83
N SER A 36 -31.05 -27.38 -5.96
CA SER A 36 -30.92 -28.64 -5.23
C SER A 36 -31.04 -28.30 -3.74
N PRO A 37 -32.02 -28.85 -3.01
CA PRO A 37 -32.13 -28.66 -1.58
C PRO A 37 -31.31 -29.76 -0.90
N SER A 38 -30.05 -29.47 -0.57
CA SER A 38 -29.34 -30.24 0.46
C SER A 38 -29.00 -29.32 1.62
N SER A 39 -29.82 -29.44 2.66
CA SER A 39 -29.70 -28.80 3.94
C SER A 39 -28.36 -29.13 4.60
N SER A 40 -27.46 -28.16 4.66
CA SER A 40 -26.37 -28.06 5.63
C SER A 40 -25.98 -26.58 5.68
N PRO A 41 -25.87 -25.95 6.86
CA PRO A 41 -25.32 -24.60 6.92
C PRO A 41 -23.89 -24.63 6.35
N PRO A 42 -23.48 -23.65 5.52
CA PRO A 42 -22.08 -23.55 5.12
C PRO A 42 -21.27 -23.40 6.41
N SER A 43 -20.39 -24.35 6.67
CA SER A 43 -19.42 -24.21 7.74
C SER A 43 -18.59 -22.97 7.39
N PRO A 44 -18.40 -22.02 8.32
CA PRO A 44 -17.46 -20.93 8.09
C PRO A 44 -16.12 -21.56 7.70
N PRO A 45 -15.43 -21.02 6.67
CA PRO A 45 -14.19 -21.60 6.24
C PRO A 45 -13.20 -21.57 7.41
N SER A 46 -12.73 -22.75 7.84
CA SER A 46 -11.96 -22.95 9.08
C SER A 46 -10.74 -22.04 9.20
N PHE A 47 -10.17 -21.61 8.07
CA PHE A 47 -9.04 -20.68 8.03
C PHE A 47 -9.36 -19.28 8.61
N LEU A 48 -10.60 -18.79 8.49
CA LEU A 48 -10.98 -17.48 9.03
C LEU A 48 -11.05 -17.51 10.55
N ILE A 49 -11.52 -18.62 11.12
CA ILE A 49 -11.60 -18.81 12.57
C ILE A 49 -10.20 -18.95 13.16
N ASP A 50 -9.32 -19.72 12.52
CA ASP A 50 -7.92 -19.84 12.95
C ASP A 50 -7.20 -18.49 12.95
N GLN A 51 -7.50 -17.63 11.96
CA GLN A 51 -6.98 -16.27 11.89
C GLN A 51 -7.55 -15.39 13.00
N LEU A 52 -8.83 -15.48 13.32
CA LEU A 52 -9.45 -14.75 14.44
C LEU A 52 -8.92 -15.20 15.81
N ILE A 53 -8.64 -16.50 15.99
CA ILE A 53 -8.01 -17.04 17.21
C ILE A 53 -6.60 -16.46 17.39
N SER A 54 -5.86 -16.25 16.29
CA SER A 54 -4.53 -15.62 16.35
C SER A 54 -4.58 -14.15 16.81
N ILE A 55 -5.65 -13.43 16.46
CA ILE A 55 -5.83 -12.02 16.79
C ILE A 55 -6.44 -11.86 18.19
N PHE A 56 -7.31 -12.79 18.61
CA PHE A 56 -7.97 -12.76 19.92
C PHE A 56 -7.75 -14.06 20.71
N PRO A 57 -6.54 -14.32 21.23
CA PRO A 57 -6.21 -15.57 21.93
C PRO A 57 -6.99 -15.79 23.24
N HIS A 58 -7.56 -14.73 23.80
CA HIS A 58 -8.33 -14.75 25.04
C HIS A 58 -9.84 -15.03 24.80
N MET A 59 -10.31 -15.01 23.56
CA MET A 59 -11.73 -15.13 23.24
C MET A 59 -12.13 -16.58 22.95
N ASP A 60 -13.31 -16.98 23.45
CA ASP A 60 -13.83 -18.33 23.21
C ASP A 60 -14.18 -18.55 21.73
N LYS A 61 -13.89 -19.76 21.24
CA LYS A 61 -14.05 -20.15 19.84
C LYS A 61 -15.50 -19.98 19.35
N GLN A 62 -16.48 -20.26 20.21
CA GLN A 62 -17.90 -20.10 19.89
C GLN A 62 -18.31 -18.63 19.67
N VAL A 63 -17.62 -17.69 20.31
CA VAL A 63 -17.85 -16.25 20.12
C VAL A 63 -17.26 -15.78 18.80
N LEU A 64 -16.09 -16.30 18.43
CA LEU A 64 -15.42 -16.02 17.16
C LEU A 64 -16.23 -16.57 15.97
N GLU A 65 -16.73 -17.81 16.08
CA GLU A 65 -17.60 -18.44 15.07
C GLU A 65 -18.90 -17.64 14.89
N ARG A 66 -19.56 -17.25 15.98
CA ARG A 66 -20.80 -16.45 15.92
C ARG A 66 -20.58 -15.07 15.28
N ALA A 67 -19.50 -14.38 15.66
CA ALA A 67 -19.20 -13.05 15.11
C ALA A 67 -18.92 -13.12 13.60
N LEU A 68 -18.29 -14.20 13.14
CA LEU A 68 -18.01 -14.43 11.72
C LEU A 68 -19.30 -14.75 10.94
N GLU A 69 -20.18 -15.58 11.50
CA GLU A 69 -21.50 -15.88 10.92
C GLU A 69 -22.37 -14.61 10.81
N GLU A 70 -22.37 -13.76 11.85
CA GLU A 70 -23.14 -12.50 11.88
C GLU A 70 -22.58 -11.44 10.92
N CYS A 71 -21.28 -11.49 10.64
CA CYS A 71 -20.60 -10.64 9.66
C CYS A 71 -20.61 -11.21 8.23
N GLY A 72 -21.28 -12.34 7.99
CA GLY A 72 -21.39 -12.93 6.66
C GLY A 72 -20.05 -13.38 6.07
N ASP A 73 -19.22 -14.06 6.87
CA ASP A 73 -17.88 -14.53 6.53
C ASP A 73 -16.88 -13.41 6.14
N ASP A 74 -17.19 -12.14 6.44
CA ASP A 74 -16.27 -11.01 6.27
C ASP A 74 -15.36 -10.84 7.49
N LEU A 75 -14.08 -11.17 7.32
CA LEU A 75 -13.06 -11.13 8.37
C LEU A 75 -12.90 -9.71 8.96
N ASP A 76 -12.88 -8.67 8.12
CA ASP A 76 -12.62 -7.32 8.58
C ASP A 76 -13.77 -6.77 9.44
N SER A 77 -15.00 -7.13 9.09
CA SER A 77 -16.18 -6.78 9.87
C SER A 77 -16.28 -7.58 11.17
N ALA A 78 -15.90 -8.87 11.15
CA ALA A 78 -15.81 -9.69 12.36
C ALA A 78 -14.77 -9.14 13.35
N ILE A 79 -13.58 -8.75 12.87
CA ILE A 79 -12.53 -8.12 13.69
C ILE A 79 -13.02 -6.82 14.33
N ARG A 80 -13.74 -5.97 13.58
CA ARG A 80 -14.30 -4.72 14.13
C ARG A 80 -15.34 -5.00 15.23
N SER A 81 -16.28 -5.91 14.98
CA SER A 81 -17.32 -6.30 15.95
C SER A 81 -16.72 -6.90 17.24
N LEU A 82 -15.71 -7.78 17.11
CA LEU A 82 -15.02 -8.38 18.25
C LEU A 82 -14.24 -7.35 19.07
N ASN A 83 -13.60 -6.37 18.42
CA ASN A 83 -12.94 -5.26 19.12
C ASN A 83 -13.94 -4.38 19.89
N GLU A 84 -15.08 -4.06 19.30
CA GLU A 84 -16.15 -3.32 19.98
C GLU A 84 -16.69 -4.09 21.20
N LEU A 85 -16.83 -5.41 21.09
CA LEU A 85 -17.23 -6.26 22.21
C LEU A 85 -16.20 -6.25 23.36
N CYS A 86 -14.90 -6.28 23.03
CA CYS A 86 -13.82 -6.21 24.01
C CYS A 86 -13.77 -4.83 24.71
N LEU A 87 -13.96 -3.74 23.96
CA LEU A 87 -13.95 -2.38 24.49
C LEU A 87 -15.23 -2.07 25.31
N GLY A 88 -16.40 -2.50 24.82
CA GLY A 88 -17.67 -2.31 25.51
C GLY A 88 -17.81 -3.12 26.82
N SER A 89 -16.96 -4.13 27.04
CA SER A 89 -16.88 -4.86 28.30
C SER A 89 -16.08 -4.12 29.37
N ALA A 90 -15.16 -3.23 28.99
CA ALA A 90 -14.37 -2.43 29.94
C ALA A 90 -15.21 -1.29 30.55
N ASP A 91 -16.09 -0.66 29.76
CA ASP A 91 -16.90 0.49 30.20
C ASP A 91 -17.99 0.12 31.21
N ARG A 92 -18.46 -1.13 31.24
CA ARG A 92 -19.50 -1.58 32.19
C ARG A 92 -18.95 -1.86 33.59
N ASN A 93 -17.64 -2.03 33.73
CA ASN A 93 -16.97 -2.27 35.02
C ASN A 93 -16.55 -0.97 35.72
N ALA A 94 -16.52 0.17 35.02
CA ALA A 94 -16.16 1.47 35.60
C ALA A 94 -17.33 2.19 36.30
N ALA A 95 -18.58 1.81 36.02
CA ALA A 95 -19.78 2.54 36.49
C ALA A 95 -20.29 2.11 37.88
N ALA A 96 -19.65 1.13 38.56
CA ALA A 96 -20.14 0.58 39.81
C ALA A 96 -19.40 1.05 41.09
N ALA A 97 -18.37 1.90 40.95
CA ALA A 97 -17.52 2.30 42.08
C ALA A 97 -17.52 3.82 42.28
N ASP A 98 -18.69 4.40 42.57
CA ASP A 98 -18.74 5.81 43.00
C ASP A 98 -19.80 6.03 44.09
N LYS A 99 -19.42 5.74 45.34
CA LYS A 99 -20.06 6.27 46.56
C LYS A 99 -19.07 6.29 47.73
N THR A 100 -19.01 7.47 48.38
CA THR A 100 -18.34 7.81 49.67
C THR A 100 -16.90 8.33 49.47
N GLY A 101 -16.48 9.52 49.90
CA GLY A 101 -17.07 10.56 50.73
C GLY A 101 -15.96 11.27 51.53
N ILE A 102 -15.96 12.62 51.49
CA ILE A 102 -15.73 13.53 52.64
C ILE A 102 -14.25 13.85 53.07
N THR A 103 -13.94 15.15 52.90
CA THR A 103 -13.17 16.12 53.75
C THR A 103 -11.63 16.29 53.74
N ALA A 104 -11.26 17.54 53.38
CA ALA A 104 -10.55 18.57 54.16
C ALA A 104 -9.03 18.51 54.43
N ASN A 105 -8.33 19.47 53.79
CA ASN A 105 -7.32 20.43 54.26
C ASN A 105 -6.33 20.06 55.39
N GLY A 106 -5.04 20.33 55.16
CA GLY A 106 -4.09 20.61 56.23
C GLY A 106 -2.60 20.46 55.85
N ASP A 107 -1.91 21.60 55.81
CA ASP A 107 -0.54 21.88 55.39
C ASP A 107 0.60 21.31 56.29
N VAL A 108 1.66 20.73 55.66
CA VAL A 108 3.14 20.84 55.93
C VAL A 108 3.74 20.43 57.32
N PRO A 109 4.99 19.88 57.46
CA PRO A 109 6.16 19.98 56.56
C PRO A 109 6.98 18.71 56.23
N THR A 110 7.56 18.77 55.03
CA THR A 110 8.97 18.51 54.69
C THR A 110 9.83 17.77 55.72
N LYS A 111 10.19 16.54 55.37
CA LYS A 111 11.52 16.01 55.66
C LYS A 111 12.06 15.36 54.39
N GLU A 112 12.71 16.19 53.58
CA GLU A 112 13.66 15.72 52.58
C GLU A 112 14.77 14.95 53.29
N GLN A 113 15.06 13.75 52.79
CA GLN A 113 16.39 13.28 52.40
C GLN A 113 16.41 11.76 52.42
N THR A 114 16.12 11.18 51.27
CA THR A 114 16.92 10.03 50.84
C THR A 114 17.16 10.23 49.34
N SER A 115 18.40 10.62 49.05
CA SER A 115 18.94 10.74 47.69
C SER A 115 18.56 9.51 46.86
N PRO A 116 18.16 9.66 45.58
CA PRO A 116 17.91 8.54 44.68
C PRO A 116 19.21 7.85 44.18
N GLU A 117 20.34 8.03 44.86
CA GLU A 117 21.63 7.42 44.49
C GLU A 117 21.81 5.96 44.92
N ALA A 118 20.84 5.36 45.62
CA ALA A 118 20.99 4.01 46.19
C ALA A 118 20.71 2.83 45.22
N PHE A 119 20.50 3.06 43.93
CA PHE A 119 19.94 2.03 43.04
C PHE A 119 20.79 1.62 41.83
N SER A 120 22.10 1.85 41.87
CA SER A 120 23.07 1.21 40.97
C SER A 120 24.17 0.53 41.77
N MET A 121 23.77 -0.45 42.55
CA MET A 121 24.66 -1.28 43.35
C MET A 121 24.66 -2.68 42.72
N ASP A 122 25.85 -3.19 42.39
CA ASP A 122 25.99 -4.48 41.72
C ASP A 122 25.65 -5.64 42.69
N GLY A 123 25.40 -6.83 42.15
CA GLY A 123 25.07 -8.02 42.95
C GLY A 123 26.13 -8.33 44.02
N SER A 124 27.42 -8.10 43.72
CA SER A 124 28.52 -8.27 44.69
C SER A 124 28.41 -7.31 45.87
N ASP A 125 28.05 -6.07 45.59
CA ASP A 125 27.99 -5.01 46.60
C ASP A 125 26.81 -5.27 47.54
N TRP A 126 25.67 -5.75 47.00
CA TRP A 126 24.51 -6.19 47.80
C TRP A 126 24.87 -7.34 48.74
N VAL A 127 25.64 -8.32 48.27
CA VAL A 127 26.12 -9.43 49.10
C VAL A 127 27.04 -8.92 50.21
N GLU A 128 27.96 -8.02 49.91
CA GLU A 128 28.88 -7.46 50.91
C GLU A 128 28.13 -6.63 51.97
N LEU A 129 27.18 -5.79 51.56
CA LEU A 129 26.33 -5.02 52.47
C LEU A 129 25.49 -5.93 53.36
N PHE A 130 24.93 -7.00 52.81
CA PHE A 130 24.13 -7.97 53.55
C PHE A 130 24.95 -8.70 54.61
N VAL A 131 26.14 -9.20 54.24
CA VAL A 131 27.06 -9.87 55.16
C VAL A 131 27.54 -8.90 56.25
N ARG A 132 27.87 -7.66 55.90
CA ARG A 132 28.30 -6.61 56.84
C ARG A 132 27.20 -6.27 57.85
N GLU A 133 25.95 -6.12 57.41
CA GLU A 133 24.82 -5.84 58.29
C GLU A 133 24.56 -6.99 59.27
N MET A 134 24.68 -8.25 58.84
CA MET A 134 24.52 -9.40 59.73
C MET A 134 25.68 -9.56 60.73
N LEU A 135 26.92 -9.28 60.31
CA LEU A 135 28.10 -9.33 61.20
C LEU A 135 28.04 -8.28 62.32
N ASN A 136 27.39 -7.15 62.07
CA ASN A 136 27.22 -6.07 63.05
C ASN A 136 25.99 -6.24 63.95
N ALA A 137 25.24 -7.34 63.79
CA ALA A 137 24.04 -7.58 64.60
C ALA A 137 24.40 -7.96 66.04
N SER A 138 23.64 -7.42 67.00
CA SER A 138 23.90 -7.68 68.43
C SER A 138 23.32 -9.01 68.92
N ASN A 139 22.31 -9.55 68.22
CA ASN A 139 21.69 -10.84 68.49
C ASN A 139 20.97 -11.36 67.22
N ILE A 140 20.42 -12.57 67.29
CA ILE A 140 19.78 -13.25 66.15
C ILE A 140 18.52 -12.50 65.67
N ASP A 141 17.75 -11.89 66.58
CA ASP A 141 16.55 -11.15 66.22
C ASP A 141 16.87 -9.83 65.51
N ASP A 142 17.94 -9.14 65.93
CA ASP A 142 18.49 -7.97 65.26
C ASP A 142 19.03 -8.33 63.87
N ALA A 143 19.76 -9.46 63.76
CA ALA A 143 20.23 -9.97 62.46
C ALA A 143 19.06 -10.25 61.51
N ARG A 144 17.97 -10.86 62.01
CA ARG A 144 16.75 -11.13 61.23
C ARG A 144 16.07 -9.82 60.79
N ALA A 145 15.95 -8.85 61.68
CA ALA A 145 15.36 -7.55 61.36
C ALA A 145 16.19 -6.79 60.31
N ARG A 146 17.53 -6.83 60.42
CA ARG A 146 18.46 -6.26 59.43
C ARG A 146 18.36 -6.95 58.08
N ALA A 147 18.36 -8.28 58.07
CA ALA A 147 18.21 -9.07 56.86
C ALA A 147 16.88 -8.77 56.14
N SER A 148 15.77 -8.69 56.90
CA SER A 148 14.46 -8.35 56.34
C SER A 148 14.46 -6.98 55.66
N ARG A 149 15.06 -5.96 56.30
CA ARG A 149 15.17 -4.62 55.70
C ARG A 149 16.07 -4.62 54.46
N ALA A 150 17.21 -5.29 54.52
CA ALA A 150 18.14 -5.34 53.40
C ALA A 150 17.51 -6.01 52.16
N VAL A 151 16.75 -7.10 52.36
CA VAL A 151 15.99 -7.76 51.28
C VAL A 151 14.88 -6.85 50.75
N GLU A 152 14.14 -6.16 51.61
CA GLU A 152 13.09 -5.22 51.16
C GLU A 152 13.65 -4.09 50.29
N VAL A 153 14.80 -3.51 50.66
CA VAL A 153 15.46 -2.48 49.85
C VAL A 153 16.01 -3.07 48.55
N PHE A 154 16.55 -4.29 48.59
CA PHE A 154 16.98 -5.00 47.39
C PHE A 154 15.81 -5.27 46.43
N GLU A 155 14.66 -5.72 46.92
CA GLU A 155 13.45 -5.91 46.11
C GLU A 155 13.00 -4.60 45.48
N LYS A 156 12.96 -3.50 46.24
CA LYS A 156 12.65 -2.17 45.70
C LYS A 156 13.64 -1.74 44.61
N SER A 157 14.93 -2.06 44.79
CA SER A 157 15.97 -1.78 43.79
C SER A 157 15.76 -2.57 42.49
N ILE A 158 15.37 -3.85 42.60
CA ILE A 158 15.07 -4.69 41.44
C ILE A 158 13.85 -4.14 40.69
N HIS A 159 12.76 -3.83 41.39
CA HIS A 159 11.55 -3.30 40.76
C HIS A 159 11.81 -1.97 40.07
N ALA A 160 12.57 -1.07 40.71
CA ALA A 160 12.96 0.21 40.12
C ALA A 160 13.80 0.02 38.85
N ARG A 161 14.80 -0.87 38.89
CA ARG A 161 15.66 -1.16 37.73
C ARG A 161 14.88 -1.82 36.59
N ALA A 162 14.06 -2.83 36.88
CA ALA A 162 13.22 -3.50 35.88
C ALA A 162 12.23 -2.53 35.24
N GLY A 163 11.61 -1.64 36.03
CA GLY A 163 10.74 -0.58 35.51
C GLY A 163 11.49 0.41 34.60
N ALA A 164 12.70 0.82 34.99
CA ALA A 164 13.53 1.71 34.18
C ALA A 164 13.99 1.05 32.87
N GLU A 165 14.37 -0.24 32.90
CA GLU A 165 14.75 -1.01 31.72
C GLU A 165 13.59 -1.15 30.73
N VAL A 166 12.39 -1.47 31.22
CA VAL A 166 11.18 -1.53 30.37
C VAL A 166 10.88 -0.16 29.76
N ALA A 167 10.94 0.92 30.55
CA ALA A 167 10.71 2.27 30.05
C ALA A 167 11.76 2.69 29.00
N GLN A 168 13.03 2.33 29.21
CA GLN A 168 14.11 2.59 28.26
C GLN A 168 13.92 1.80 26.97
N ASN A 169 13.59 0.50 27.05
CA ASN A 169 13.35 -0.32 25.87
C ASN A 169 12.17 0.22 25.06
N VAL A 170 11.04 0.50 25.71
CA VAL A 170 9.87 1.11 25.05
C VAL A 170 10.23 2.46 24.43
N HIS A 171 11.06 3.27 25.07
CA HIS A 171 11.52 4.54 24.49
C HIS A 171 12.37 4.31 23.23
N GLN A 172 13.30 3.35 23.28
CA GLN A 172 14.17 3.00 22.15
C GLN A 172 13.37 2.44 20.96
N GLU A 173 12.43 1.54 21.20
CA GLU A 173 11.52 1.00 20.19
C GLU A 173 10.67 2.12 19.57
N ASN A 174 10.12 3.04 20.38
CA ASN A 174 9.37 4.18 19.87
C ASN A 174 10.22 5.10 18.98
N MET A 175 11.49 5.32 19.33
CA MET A 175 12.40 6.11 18.51
C MET A 175 12.68 5.42 17.16
N MET A 176 12.94 4.10 17.17
CA MET A 176 13.14 3.33 15.94
C MET A 176 11.88 3.33 15.05
N LEU A 177 10.70 3.12 15.63
CA LEU A 177 9.44 3.13 14.88
C LEU A 177 9.15 4.50 14.25
N LYS A 178 9.47 5.60 14.95
CA LYS A 178 9.34 6.95 14.40
C LYS A 178 10.28 7.19 13.21
N GLU A 179 11.52 6.73 13.29
CA GLU A 179 12.49 6.84 12.19
C GLU A 179 12.05 6.03 10.96
N GLN A 180 11.55 4.80 11.17
CA GLN A 180 10.99 3.98 10.10
C GLN A 180 9.75 4.64 9.46
N LEU A 181 8.86 5.19 10.28
CA LEU A 181 7.68 5.91 9.79
C LEU A 181 8.08 7.13 8.95
N GLU A 182 9.06 7.91 9.39
CA GLU A 182 9.54 9.08 8.65
C GLU A 182 10.16 8.67 7.30
N THR A 183 10.93 7.57 7.27
CA THR A 183 11.48 7.00 6.04
C THR A 183 10.36 6.60 5.07
N LEU A 184 9.34 5.88 5.55
CA LEU A 184 8.19 5.49 4.73
C LEU A 184 7.41 6.69 4.19
N ILE A 185 7.28 7.77 4.95
CA ILE A 185 6.63 9.01 4.49
C ILE A 185 7.43 9.66 3.36
N GLN A 186 8.76 9.68 3.48
CA GLN A 186 9.64 10.21 2.44
C GLN A 186 9.54 9.38 1.16
N GLU A 187 9.60 8.05 1.26
CA GLU A 187 9.43 7.13 0.12
C GLU A 187 8.06 7.29 -0.53
N ASN A 188 6.99 7.39 0.26
CA ASN A 188 5.64 7.62 -0.25
C ASN A 188 5.54 8.93 -1.04
N THR A 189 6.25 9.96 -0.60
CA THR A 189 6.32 11.26 -1.29
C THR A 189 7.06 11.14 -2.63
N ILE A 190 8.16 10.40 -2.67
CA ILE A 190 8.90 10.11 -3.91
C ILE A 190 8.03 9.33 -4.89
N LEU A 191 7.33 8.29 -4.41
CA LEU A 191 6.41 7.49 -5.23
C LEU A 191 5.26 8.33 -5.78
N LYS A 192 4.63 9.19 -4.98
CA LYS A 192 3.60 10.13 -5.45
C LYS A 192 4.11 11.04 -6.56
N ARG A 193 5.33 11.57 -6.42
CA ARG A 193 5.97 12.39 -7.47
C ARG A 193 6.23 11.58 -8.73
N ALA A 194 6.75 10.36 -8.60
CA ALA A 194 7.00 9.48 -9.74
C ALA A 194 5.71 9.14 -10.51
N VAL A 195 4.62 8.84 -9.80
CA VAL A 195 3.31 8.57 -10.39
C VAL A 195 2.76 9.80 -11.13
N ALA A 196 2.89 10.99 -10.54
CA ALA A 196 2.46 12.23 -11.20
C ALA A 196 3.22 12.48 -12.52
N VAL A 197 4.54 12.30 -12.50
CA VAL A 197 5.38 12.43 -13.71
C VAL A 197 5.02 11.36 -14.76
N GLN A 198 4.75 10.12 -14.33
CA GLN A 198 4.35 9.05 -15.24
C GLN A 198 3.00 9.34 -15.90
N HIS A 199 2.05 9.88 -15.14
CA HIS A 199 0.75 10.28 -15.66
C HIS A 199 0.87 11.45 -16.65
N GLU A 200 1.71 12.44 -16.37
CA GLU A 200 1.97 13.55 -17.29
C GLU A 200 2.55 13.05 -18.61
N ARG A 201 3.57 12.19 -18.57
CA ARG A 201 4.16 11.58 -19.78
C ARG A 201 3.14 10.76 -20.56
N GLN A 202 2.30 9.98 -19.88
CA GLN A 202 1.26 9.19 -20.52
C GLN A 202 0.28 10.10 -21.28
N LYS A 203 -0.14 11.20 -20.65
CA LYS A 203 -1.00 12.20 -21.28
C LYS A 203 -0.35 12.86 -22.49
N GLU A 204 0.94 13.18 -22.43
CA GLU A 204 1.70 13.71 -23.57
C GLU A 204 1.72 12.73 -24.75
N TYR A 205 1.94 11.44 -24.49
CA TYR A 205 1.89 10.41 -25.54
C TYR A 205 0.51 10.27 -26.17
N GLU A 206 -0.56 10.34 -25.38
CA GLU A 206 -1.93 10.32 -25.88
C GLU A 206 -2.22 11.52 -26.79
N ASN A 207 -1.79 12.72 -26.38
CA ASN A 207 -1.91 13.93 -27.19
C ASN A 207 -1.12 13.82 -28.51
N GLN A 208 0.15 13.40 -28.44
CA GLN A 208 0.98 13.18 -29.64
C GLN A 208 0.37 12.15 -30.58
N SER A 209 -0.23 11.09 -30.03
CA SER A 209 -0.93 10.07 -30.83
C SER A 209 -2.13 10.65 -31.57
N GLN A 210 -2.92 11.52 -30.91
CA GLN A 210 -4.06 12.20 -31.55
C GLN A 210 -3.59 13.15 -32.66
N GLU A 211 -2.55 13.96 -32.40
CA GLU A 211 -1.96 14.85 -33.40
C GLU A 211 -1.43 14.07 -34.61
N LEU A 212 -0.77 12.94 -34.36
CA LEU A 212 -0.26 12.07 -35.42
C LEU A 212 -1.39 11.48 -36.27
N GLN A 213 -2.49 11.06 -35.64
CA GLN A 213 -3.68 10.59 -36.37
C GLN A 213 -4.30 11.69 -37.22
N HIS A 214 -4.43 12.90 -36.67
CA HIS A 214 -4.91 14.07 -37.41
C HIS A 214 -4.02 14.39 -38.61
N LEU A 215 -2.69 14.40 -38.43
CA LEU A 215 -1.74 14.66 -39.51
C LEU A 215 -1.82 13.59 -40.61
N LYS A 216 -1.97 12.31 -40.25
CA LYS A 216 -2.19 11.23 -41.22
C LYS A 216 -3.44 11.47 -42.05
N GLN A 217 -4.53 11.93 -41.44
CA GLN A 217 -5.77 12.24 -42.14
C GLN A 217 -5.56 13.38 -43.15
N VAL A 218 -4.92 14.48 -42.72
CA VAL A 218 -4.63 15.63 -43.59
C VAL A 218 -3.71 15.23 -44.76
N ILE A 219 -2.67 14.44 -44.50
CA ILE A 219 -1.80 13.92 -45.57
C ILE A 219 -2.59 13.08 -46.57
N SER A 220 -3.50 12.23 -46.09
CA SER A 220 -4.35 11.41 -46.96
C SER A 220 -5.25 12.28 -47.85
N GLN A 221 -5.80 13.36 -47.29
CA GLN A 221 -6.60 14.35 -48.05
C GLN A 221 -5.76 15.03 -49.14
N TYR A 222 -4.54 15.49 -48.82
CA TYR A 222 -3.66 16.10 -49.82
C TYR A 222 -3.23 15.12 -50.92
N GLN A 223 -2.98 13.86 -50.58
CA GLN A 223 -2.69 12.82 -51.57
C GLN A 223 -3.86 12.59 -52.53
N GLU A 224 -5.10 12.63 -52.05
CA GLU A 224 -6.29 12.50 -52.90
C GLU A 224 -6.52 13.73 -53.79
N GLN A 225 -6.30 14.94 -53.26
CA GLN A 225 -6.33 16.16 -54.06
C GLN A 225 -5.29 16.14 -55.19
N LEU A 226 -4.07 15.69 -54.89
CA LEU A 226 -3.00 15.57 -55.87
C LEU A 226 -3.39 14.59 -57.00
N ARG A 227 -3.89 13.39 -56.63
CA ARG A 227 -4.39 12.40 -57.60
C ARG A 227 -5.51 12.98 -58.49
N THR A 228 -6.43 13.74 -57.90
CA THR A 228 -7.53 14.37 -58.65
C THR A 228 -7.00 15.39 -59.66
N LEU A 229 -6.05 16.23 -59.26
CA LEU A 229 -5.42 17.21 -60.15
C LEU A 229 -4.63 16.53 -61.28
N GLU A 230 -3.90 15.46 -60.98
CA GLU A 230 -3.18 14.66 -61.98
C GLU A 230 -4.13 14.08 -63.04
N ILE A 231 -5.25 13.49 -62.62
CA ILE A 231 -6.28 12.96 -63.53
C ILE A 231 -6.88 14.08 -64.38
N ASN A 232 -7.23 15.22 -63.78
CA ASN A 232 -7.78 16.37 -64.51
C ASN A 232 -6.79 16.92 -65.54
N ASN A 233 -5.52 17.03 -65.18
CA ASN A 233 -4.47 17.51 -66.09
C ASN A 233 -4.27 16.55 -67.27
N TYR A 234 -4.28 15.24 -67.01
CA TYR A 234 -4.24 14.22 -68.05
C TYR A 234 -5.45 14.31 -68.99
N ALA A 235 -6.67 14.42 -68.45
CA ALA A 235 -7.89 14.57 -69.24
C ALA A 235 -7.84 15.82 -70.14
N LEU A 236 -7.44 16.97 -69.58
CA LEU A 236 -7.26 18.21 -70.33
C LEU A 236 -6.22 18.06 -71.45
N THR A 237 -5.07 17.43 -71.16
CA THR A 237 -4.03 17.16 -72.15
C THR A 237 -4.55 16.29 -73.29
N MET A 238 -5.33 15.26 -72.98
CA MET A 238 -5.96 14.39 -73.98
C MET A 238 -6.98 15.13 -74.85
N HIS A 239 -7.85 15.94 -74.24
CA HIS A 239 -8.81 16.78 -74.98
C HIS A 239 -8.11 17.80 -75.88
N LEU A 240 -7.03 18.42 -75.42
CA LEU A 240 -6.24 19.37 -76.20
C LEU A 240 -5.63 18.69 -77.44
N LYS A 241 -5.01 17.51 -77.27
CA LYS A 241 -4.49 16.72 -78.40
C LYS A 241 -5.59 16.35 -79.40
N GLN A 242 -6.76 15.95 -78.92
CA GLN A 242 -7.89 15.62 -79.77
C GLN A 242 -8.39 16.84 -80.57
N ALA A 243 -8.46 18.01 -79.94
CA ALA A 243 -8.86 19.26 -80.61
C ALA A 243 -7.84 19.70 -81.69
N GLN A 244 -6.54 19.51 -81.44
CA GLN A 244 -5.49 19.79 -82.42
C GLN A 244 -5.50 18.82 -83.61
N GLN A 245 -5.89 17.56 -83.38
CA GLN A 245 -5.99 16.54 -84.44
C GLN A 245 -7.30 16.65 -85.22
N SER A 246 -8.39 17.13 -84.62
CA SER A 246 -9.67 17.35 -85.30
C SER A 246 -9.73 18.67 -86.06
N SER A 247 -8.82 19.62 -85.78
CA SER A 247 -8.63 20.81 -86.60
C SER A 247 -7.91 20.48 -87.92
N ASN A 248 -8.63 19.88 -88.86
CA ASN A 248 -8.18 19.67 -90.25
C ASN A 248 -8.24 20.96 -91.09
N ILE A 249 -7.73 22.08 -90.58
CA ILE A 249 -7.59 23.31 -91.37
C ILE A 249 -6.11 23.51 -91.69
N PRO A 250 -5.67 23.19 -92.92
CA PRO A 250 -4.35 23.58 -93.40
C PRO A 250 -4.22 25.11 -93.45
N GLY A 251 -3.37 25.68 -92.59
CA GLY A 251 -2.67 26.93 -92.88
C GLY A 251 -3.50 28.22 -92.94
N ARG A 252 -4.14 28.64 -91.84
CA ARG A 252 -4.42 30.07 -91.62
C ARG A 252 -4.07 30.50 -90.21
N PHE A 253 -2.76 30.62 -89.94
CA PHE A 253 -2.30 31.71 -89.10
C PHE A 253 -2.39 32.98 -89.94
N ASN A 254 -3.02 34.05 -89.43
CA ASN A 254 -2.84 35.38 -90.01
C ASN A 254 -1.50 35.92 -89.49
N PRO A 255 -0.45 36.07 -90.32
CA PRO A 255 0.58 37.04 -90.01
C PRO A 255 -0.04 38.44 -90.25
N ASP A 256 0.33 39.40 -89.41
CA ASP A 256 -0.08 40.81 -89.47
C ASP A 256 -1.48 41.12 -88.92
N VAL A 257 -1.55 41.24 -87.60
CA VAL A 257 -2.24 42.37 -86.97
C VAL A 257 -1.16 43.15 -86.21
N PHE A 258 -0.92 44.36 -86.70
CA PHE A 258 0.13 45.31 -86.30
C PHE A 258 0.23 45.57 -84.80
#